data_AF-A0A6G2DXG0-F1
#
_entry.id   AF-A0A6G2DXG0-F1
#
_cell.length_a   1.000
_cell.length_b   1.000
_cell.length_c   1.000
_cell.angle_alpha   90.00
_cell.angle_beta   90.00
_cell.angle_gamma   90.00
#
_symmetry.space_group_name_H-M   'P 1'
#
loop_
_entity.id
_entity.type
_entity.pdbx_description
1 polymer ?
#
loop_
_entity_poly.entity_id
_entity_poly.type
_entity_poly.pdbx_seq_one_letter_code
_entity_poly.pdbx_strand_id
1 'polypeptide(L)' 'DLFVPLKGARDGHDFIERAFENGAAATLSEKEVANHPYILVDDVLTAFQQLAAYYLEKTAVDVFAVTGSNGKTTTKDM' A
#
# COMPACT_ATOMS: atom_id res chain seq x y z
N ASP A 1 2.26 -11.59 -4.19
CA ASP A 1 1.81 -10.24 -3.78
C ASP A 1 2.96 -9.34 -3.32
N LEU A 2 2.74 -8.02 -3.29
CA LEU A 2 3.61 -7.07 -2.60
C LEU A 2 2.97 -6.73 -1.25
N PHE A 3 3.64 -7.05 -0.14
CA PHE A 3 3.19 -6.69 1.19
C PHE A 3 3.56 -5.24 1.53
N VAL A 4 2.63 -4.49 2.11
CA VAL A 4 2.79 -3.08 2.47
C VAL A 4 2.49 -2.90 3.96
N PRO A 5 3.52 -2.92 4.84
CA PRO A 5 3.33 -2.87 6.29
C PRO A 5 3.00 -1.45 6.76
N LEU A 6 1.71 -1.12 6.80
CA LEU A 6 1.23 0.17 7.32
C LEU A 6 1.17 0.18 8.84
N LYS A 7 1.37 1.36 9.43
CA LYS A 7 1.21 1.61 10.87
C LYS A 7 -0.27 1.80 11.20
N GLY A 8 -0.88 0.80 11.83
CA GLY A 8 -2.27 0.84 12.30
C GLY A 8 -2.36 0.71 13.81
N ALA A 9 -3.39 0.01 14.31
CA ALA A 9 -3.47 -0.36 15.73
C ALA A 9 -2.30 -1.22 16.19
N ARG A 10 -1.69 -1.97 15.25
CA ARG A 10 -0.41 -2.65 15.39
C ARG A 10 0.48 -2.25 14.22
N ASP A 11 1.78 -2.34 14.42
CA ASP A 11 2.75 -2.10 13.36
C ASP A 11 2.67 -3.24 12.33
N GLY A 12 2.41 -2.91 11.07
CA GLY A 12 2.39 -3.87 9.95
C GLY A 12 3.71 -4.62 9.79
N HIS A 13 4.84 -4.06 10.23
CA HIS A 13 6.14 -4.70 10.14
C HIS A 13 6.22 -5.98 10.97
N ASP A 14 5.41 -6.12 12.02
CA ASP A 14 5.31 -7.34 12.84
C ASP A 14 4.73 -8.53 12.05
N PHE A 15 4.12 -8.27 10.89
CA PHE A 15 3.44 -9.27 10.09
C PHE A 15 4.19 -9.64 8.81
N ILE A 16 5.41 -9.12 8.61
CA ILE A 16 6.21 -9.36 7.40
C ILE A 16 6.48 -10.86 7.20
N GLU A 17 6.93 -11.57 8.23
CA GLU A 17 7.19 -13.02 8.14
C GLU A 17 5.93 -13.78 7.73
N ARG A 18 4.81 -13.48 8.39
CA ARG A 18 3.51 -14.09 8.07
C ARG A 18 3.05 -13.75 6.65
N ALA A 19 3.38 -12.57 6.13
CA ALA A 19 3.07 -12.22 4.75
C ALA A 19 3.82 -13.12 3.75
N PHE A 20 5.09 -13.42 4.02
CA PHE A 20 5.87 -14.37 3.21
C PHE A 20 5.37 -15.81 3.33
N GLU A 21 5.00 -16.26 4.53
CA GLU A 21 4.33 -17.56 4.72
C GLU A 21 3.04 -17.69 3.89
N ASN A 22 2.33 -16.58 3.69
CA ASN A 22 1.12 -16.51 2.87
C ASN A 22 1.38 -16.29 1.37
N GLY A 23 2.63 -16.25 0.93
CA GLY A 23 3.00 -16.11 -0.49
C GLY A 23 3.28 -14.69 -0.98
N ALA A 24 3.60 -13.74 -0.09
CA ALA A 24 4.18 -12.47 -0.51
C ALA A 24 5.49 -12.72 -1.27
N ALA A 25 5.65 -12.05 -2.41
CA ALA A 25 6.86 -12.12 -3.22
C ALA A 25 7.90 -11.09 -2.77
N ALA A 26 7.45 -9.95 -2.22
CA ALA A 26 8.29 -8.92 -1.64
C ALA A 26 7.50 -8.09 -0.62
N THR A 27 8.20 -7.28 0.17
CA THR A 27 7.60 -6.29 1.09
C THR A 27 8.23 -4.91 0.94
N LEU A 28 7.46 -3.84 1.16
CA LEU A 28 8.04 -2.56 1.58
C LEU A 28 8.49 -2.68 3.04
N SER A 29 9.52 -1.95 3.44
CA SER A 29 9.97 -1.94 4.84
C SER A 29 10.72 -0.65 5.18
N GLU A 30 10.53 -0.15 6.40
CA GLU A 30 11.33 0.95 6.98
C GLU A 30 12.62 0.46 7.67
N LYS A 31 12.86 -0.85 7.66
CA LYS A 31 14.03 -1.50 8.25
C LYS A 31 14.50 -2.67 7.41
N GLU A 32 15.75 -3.08 7.58
CA GLU A 32 16.27 -4.27 6.91
C GLU A 32 15.44 -5.51 7.26
N VAL A 33 15.12 -6.31 6.24
CA VAL A 33 14.42 -7.60 6.40
C VAL A 33 15.37 -8.70 5.95
N ALA A 34 15.80 -9.53 6.90
CA ALA A 34 16.69 -10.64 6.60
C ALA A 34 15.95 -11.74 5.83
N ASN A 35 16.64 -12.41 4.91
CA ASN A 35 16.19 -13.61 4.20
C ASN A 35 14.97 -13.46 3.28
N HIS A 36 14.43 -12.25 3.12
CA HIS A 36 13.27 -11.99 2.27
C HIS A 36 13.54 -10.86 1.27
N PRO A 37 12.93 -10.87 0.07
CA PRO A 37 12.97 -9.72 -0.84
C PRO A 37 12.24 -8.51 -0.23
N TYR A 38 12.92 -7.39 -0.09
CA TYR A 38 12.32 -6.16 0.43
C TYR A 38 12.79 -4.91 -0.33
N ILE A 39 12.00 -3.86 -0.25
CA ILE A 39 12.34 -2.51 -0.71
C ILE A 39 12.41 -1.63 0.53
N LEU A 40 13.62 -1.17 0.86
CA LEU A 40 13.86 -0.26 1.97
C LEU A 40 13.38 1.14 1.59
N VAL A 41 12.55 1.74 2.44
CA VAL A 41 12.00 3.09 2.26
C VAL A 41 11.99 3.84 3.58
N ASP A 42 12.00 5.17 3.55
CA ASP A 42 11.99 5.97 4.78
C ASP A 42 10.62 5.96 5.48
N ASP A 43 9.53 5.86 4.72
CA ASP A 43 8.16 5.78 5.23
C ASP A 43 7.28 4.94 4.27
N VAL A 44 6.66 3.88 4.80
CA VAL A 44 5.89 2.93 3.97
C VAL A 44 4.65 3.58 3.37
N LEU A 45 3.95 4.46 4.11
CA LEU A 45 2.73 5.09 3.64
C LEU A 45 3.01 6.03 2.46
N THR A 46 4.07 6.83 2.57
CA THR A 46 4.54 7.75 1.53
C THR A 46 4.96 6.98 0.29
N ALA A 47 5.75 5.92 0.43
CA ALA A 47 6.14 5.06 -0.68
C ALA A 47 4.92 4.43 -1.39
N PHE A 48 3.91 4.00 -0.62
CA PHE A 48 2.69 3.45 -1.18
C PHE A 48 1.86 4.49 -1.96
N GLN A 49 1.75 5.72 -1.45
CA GLN A 49 1.08 6.83 -2.12
C GLN A 49 1.79 7.21 -3.43
N GLN A 50 3.13 7.28 -3.41
CA GLN A 50 3.94 7.56 -4.61
C GLN A 50 3.78 6.46 -5.67
N LEU A 51 3.76 5.19 -5.25
CA LEU A 51 3.53 4.07 -6.16
C LEU A 51 2.15 4.16 -6.82
N ALA A 52 1.11 4.49 -6.06
CA ALA A 52 -0.23 4.67 -6.58
C ALA A 52 -0.31 5.84 -7.57
N ALA A 53 0.31 6.99 -7.25
CA ALA A 53 0.38 8.14 -8.15
C ALA A 53 1.07 7.79 -9.48
N TYR A 54 2.25 7.16 -9.40
CA TYR A 54 2.96 6.68 -10.59
C TYR A 54 2.13 5.69 -11.41
N TYR A 55 1.39 4.79 -10.75
CA TYR A 55 0.55 3.82 -11.45
C TYR A 55 -0.59 4.49 -12.23
N LEU A 56 -1.20 5.55 -11.69
CA LEU A 56 -2.21 6.34 -12.40
C LEU A 56 -1.61 7.06 -13.61
N GLU A 57 -0.44 7.69 -13.46
CA GLU A 57 0.28 8.33 -14.58
C GLU A 57 0.61 7.31 -15.69
N LYS A 58 1.08 6.12 -15.30
CA LYS A 58 1.45 5.05 -16.23
C LYS A 58 0.25 4.47 -16.98
N THR A 59 -0.88 4.32 -16.31
CA THR A 59 -2.08 3.72 -16.92
C THR A 59 -2.89 4.71 -17.74
N ALA A 60 -2.72 6.02 -17.49
CA ALA A 60 -3.45 7.10 -18.15
C ALA A 60 -4.99 6.88 -18.12
N VAL A 61 -5.48 6.29 -17.03
CA VAL A 61 -6.91 6.05 -16.82
C VAL A 61 -7.61 7.33 -16.39
N ASP A 62 -8.85 7.54 -16.83
CA ASP A 62 -9.68 8.66 -16.35
C ASP A 62 -10.05 8.44 -14.88
N VAL A 63 -9.74 9.43 -14.03
CA VAL A 63 -9.99 9.38 -12.58
C VAL A 63 -11.04 10.43 -12.19
N PHE A 64 -12.14 9.98 -11.60
CA PHE A 64 -13.20 10.84 -11.08
C PHE A 64 -13.21 10.82 -9.56
N ALA A 65 -12.96 11.96 -8.92
CA ALA A 65 -12.95 12.10 -7.46
C ALA A 65 -14.34 12.52 -6.95
N VAL A 66 -14.91 11.73 -6.04
CA VAL A 66 -16.20 12.02 -5.38
C VAL A 66 -15.93 12.41 -3.92
N THR A 67 -16.48 13.56 -3.48
CA THR A 67 -16.31 14.10 -2.13
C THR A 67 -17.67 14.49 -1.50
N GLY A 68 -17.69 14.83 -0.21
CA GLY A 68 -18.89 15.24 0.55
C GLY A 68 -18.96 14.60 1.93
N SER A 69 -19.64 15.20 2.92
CA SER A 69 -19.81 14.56 4.24
C SER A 69 -20.87 13.45 4.20
N ASN A 70 -21.93 13.65 3.42
CA ASN A 70 -23.03 12.69 3.17
C ASN A 70 -23.08 12.32 1.69
N GLY A 71 -23.57 11.11 1.37
CA GLY A 71 -23.85 10.69 -0.02
C GLY A 71 -22.66 10.13 -0.83
N LYS A 72 -21.42 10.21 -0.32
CA LYS A 72 -20.21 9.72 -1.02
C LYS A 72 -20.33 8.29 -1.56
N THR A 73 -20.81 7.36 -0.73
CA THR A 73 -20.92 5.94 -1.08
C THR A 73 -21.94 5.75 -2.19
N THR A 74 -23.13 6.35 -2.05
CA THR A 74 -24.20 6.26 -3.06
C THR A 74 -23.76 6.85 -4.40
N THR A 75 -23.10 8.01 -4.42
CA THR A 75 -22.63 8.64 -5.68
C THR A 75 -21.45 7.91 -6.32
N LYS A 76 -20.64 7.18 -5.54
CA LYS A 76 -19.56 6.35 -6.11
C LYS A 76 -20.09 5.06 -6.75
N ASP A 77 -21.15 4.49 -6.20
CA ASP A 77 -21.66 3.16 -6.60
C ASP A 77 -22.70 3.22 -7.74
N MET A 78 -23.34 4.37 -7.96
CA MET A 78 -24.33 4.62 -9.03
C MET A 78 -23.67 4.90 -10.39
#